data_AF-A0A6D2KH61-F1
#
_entry.id   AF-A0A6D2KH61-F1
#
_cell.length_a   1.000
_cell.length_b   1.000
_cell.length_c   1.000
_cell.angle_alpha   90.00
_cell.angle_beta   90.00
_cell.angle_gamma   90.00
#
_symmetry.space_group_name_H-M   'P 1'
#
loop_
_entity.id
_entity.type
_entity.pdbx_description
1 polymer ?
#
loop_
_entity_poly.entity_id
_entity_poly.type
_entity_poly.pdbx_seq_one_letter_code
_entity_poly.pdbx_strand_id
1 'polypeptide(L)' 'MVFKLDGKGNAVYTQDIGDLVIFLTKSEPLCVPASSFPDMRPNRVKILDVDETTVPCVLILDVDVTAVVDLAAQM' A
#
# COMPACT_ATOMS: atom_id res chain seq x y z
N MET A 1 8.05 -6.75 -0.19
CA MET A 1 9.43 -6.22 -0.34
C MET A 1 9.41 -5.06 -1.33
N VAL A 2 10.14 -3.97 -1.08
CA VAL A 2 10.18 -2.79 -1.97
C VAL A 2 11.62 -2.57 -2.43
N PHE A 3 11.81 -2.24 -3.70
CA PHE A 3 13.11 -1.93 -4.27
C PHE A 3 13.06 -0.59 -4.98
N LYS A 4 14.04 0.26 -4.72
CA LYS A 4 14.23 1.52 -5.43
C LYS A 4 15.38 1.35 -6.42
N LEU A 5 15.19 1.83 -7.64
CA LEU A 5 16.27 1.91 -8.62
C LEU A 5 17.19 3.07 -8.26
N ASP A 6 18.48 2.81 -8.18
CA ASP A 6 19.48 3.87 -8.09
C ASP A 6 19.70 4.54 -9.46
N GLY A 7 20.48 5.63 -9.49
CA GLY A 7 20.82 6.33 -10.74
C GLY A 7 21.67 5.52 -11.73
N LYS A 8 22.05 4.27 -11.40
CA LYS A 8 22.81 3.34 -12.23
C LYS A 8 21.95 2.14 -12.68
N GLY A 9 20.68 2.08 -12.28
CA GLY A 9 19.74 1.01 -12.62
C GLY A 9 19.81 -0.21 -11.68
N ASN A 10 20.53 -0.14 -10.56
CA ASN A 10 20.54 -1.22 -9.57
C ASN A 10 19.30 -1.15 -8.68
N ALA A 11 18.66 -2.29 -8.43
CA ALA A 11 17.58 -2.42 -7.48
C ALA A 11 18.14 -2.54 -6.05
N VAL A 12 17.89 -1.52 -5.22
CA VAL A 12 18.30 -1.49 -3.81
C VAL A 12 17.08 -1.70 -2.93
N TYR A 13 17.16 -2.64 -2.00
CA TYR A 13 16.10 -2.90 -1.04
C TYR A 13 15.83 -1.66 -0.17
N THR A 14 14.56 -1.33 0.01
CA THR A 14 14.10 -0.25 0.86
C THR A 14 12.79 -0.64 1.52
N GLN A 15 12.49 -0.02 2.67
CA GLN A 15 11.16 -0.06 3.29
C GLN A 15 10.38 1.25 3.05
N ASP A 16 10.99 2.19 2.32
CA ASP A 16 10.41 3.48 1.97
C ASP A 16 9.99 3.48 0.50
N ILE A 17 8.67 3.52 0.27
CA ILE A 17 8.03 3.66 -1.05
C ILE A 17 8.07 5.13 -1.51
N GLY A 18 8.30 6.08 -0.59
CA GLY A 18 8.24 7.51 -0.83
C GLY A 18 6.84 8.10 -0.59
N ASP A 19 6.49 9.15 -1.32
CA ASP A 19 5.20 9.85 -1.22
C ASP A 19 4.03 9.06 -1.86
N LEU A 20 4.00 7.74 -1.67
CA LEU A 20 3.01 6.87 -2.27
C LEU A 20 2.21 6.15 -1.19
N VAL A 21 0.94 5.92 -1.52
CA VAL A 21 0.06 4.98 -0.83
C VAL A 21 -0.44 3.97 -1.84
N ILE A 22 -0.30 2.70 -1.48
CA ILE A 22 -0.80 1.59 -2.30
C ILE A 22 -2.11 1.12 -1.70
N PHE A 23 -3.16 1.07 -2.51
CA PHE A 23 -4.45 0.49 -2.16
C PHE A 23 -4.55 -0.88 -2.80
N LEU A 24 -4.68 -1.92 -1.99
CA LEU A 24 -5.02 -3.25 -2.45
C LEU A 24 -6.53 -3.41 -2.36
N THR A 25 -7.17 -3.46 -3.52
CA THR A 25 -8.62 -3.69 -3.62
C THR A 25 -8.89 -5.09 -4.14
N LYS A 26 -10.14 -5.54 -4.03
CA LYS A 26 -10.58 -6.80 -4.64
C LYS A 26 -10.41 -6.84 -6.18
N SER A 27 -10.50 -5.69 -6.84
CA SER A 27 -10.42 -5.59 -8.29
C SER A 27 -8.97 -5.48 -8.77
N GLU A 28 -8.27 -4.45 -8.32
CA GLU A 28 -6.88 -4.17 -8.73
C GLU A 28 -6.13 -3.36 -7.68
N PRO A 29 -4.79 -3.47 -7.62
CA PRO A 29 -3.96 -2.59 -6.82
C PRO A 29 -3.85 -1.20 -7.47
N LEU A 30 -4.00 -0.15 -6.67
CA LEU A 30 -3.87 1.25 -7.09
C LEU A 30 -2.71 1.91 -6.35
N CYS A 31 -1.88 2.67 -7.05
CA CYS A 31 -0.75 3.40 -6.47
C CYS A 31 -0.97 4.90 -6.73
N VAL A 32 -1.09 5.69 -5.66
CA VAL A 32 -1.38 7.12 -5.76
C VAL A 32 -0.45 7.93 -4.86
N PRO A 33 -0.16 9.20 -5.21
CA PRO A 33 0.58 10.08 -4.32
C PRO A 33 -0.18 10.35 -3.03
N ALA A 34 0.49 10.25 -1.88
CA ALA A 34 -0.13 10.58 -0.59
C ALA A 34 -0.47 12.07 -0.53
N SER A 35 0.38 12.93 -1.10
CA SER A 35 0.16 14.37 -1.24
C SER A 35 -1.11 14.76 -2.01
N SER A 36 -1.70 13.86 -2.80
CA SER A 36 -2.96 14.12 -3.50
C SER A 36 -4.18 14.15 -2.58
N PHE A 37 -4.06 13.70 -1.33
CA PHE A 37 -5.19 13.57 -0.40
C PHE A 37 -4.88 14.20 0.97
N PRO A 38 -5.78 15.03 1.53
CA PRO A 38 -5.64 15.51 2.89
C PRO A 38 -5.66 14.33 3.88
N ASP A 39 -4.82 14.40 4.92
CA ASP A 39 -4.67 13.40 5.99
C ASP A 39 -4.15 12.01 5.56
N MET A 40 -3.64 11.87 4.33
CA MET A 40 -3.02 10.63 3.88
C MET A 40 -1.55 10.56 4.27
N ARG A 41 -1.15 9.50 4.97
CA ARG A 41 0.25 9.24 5.32
C ARG A 41 0.97 8.50 4.19
N PRO A 42 2.13 8.99 3.73
CA PRO A 42 2.95 8.29 2.73
C PRO A 42 3.55 7.01 3.30
N ASN A 43 4.16 6.21 2.42
CA ASN A 43 4.79 4.94 2.75
C ASN A 43 3.85 3.95 3.47
N ARG A 44 2.63 3.80 2.96
CA ARG A 44 1.62 2.88 3.51
C ARG A 44 0.97 2.03 2.44
N VAL A 45 0.60 0.82 2.83
CA VAL A 45 -0.28 -0.06 2.06
C VAL A 45 -1.59 -0.19 2.81
N LYS A 46 -2.71 0.04 2.13
CA LYS A 46 -4.05 -0.07 2.67
C LYS A 46 -4.79 -1.18 1.95
N ILE A 47 -5.41 -2.08 2.70
CA ILE A 47 -6.30 -3.10 2.13
C ILE A 47 -7.72 -2.56 2.22
N LEU A 48 -8.40 -2.49 1.08
CA LEU A 48 -9.81 -2.14 0.98
C LEU A 48 -10.59 -3.41 0.71
N ASP A 49 -11.14 -4.00 1.78
CA ASP A 49 -12.10 -5.08 1.66
C ASP A 49 -13.50 -4.48 1.45
N VAL A 50 -14.17 -4.91 0.39
CA VAL A 50 -15.53 -4.48 0.06
C VAL A 50 -16.46 -5.52 0.66
N ASP A 51 -16.61 -5.49 1.99
CA ASP A 51 -17.86 -5.96 2.58
C ASP A 51 -18.75 -4.72 2.77
N GLU A 52 -19.59 -4.52 1.75
CA GLU A 52 -20.67 -3.52 1.71
C GLU A 52 -21.61 -3.76 2.88
N THR A 53 -21.43 -3.07 4.02
CA THR A 53 -22.52 -2.57 4.86
C THR A 53 -22.00 -1.73 6.03
N THR A 54 -22.21 -0.42 5.90
CA THR A 54 -22.58 0.47 7.01
C THR A 54 -21.49 0.85 8.03
N VAL A 55 -20.48 1.62 7.62
CA VAL A 55 -20.02 2.84 8.34
C VAL A 55 -19.03 3.65 7.48
N PRO A 56 -19.09 5.00 7.44
CA PRO A 56 -18.13 5.85 6.74
C PRO A 56 -16.85 6.04 7.56
N CYS A 57 -16.39 4.98 8.21
CA CYS A 57 -15.14 4.97 8.95
C CYS A 57 -14.25 3.97 8.25
N VAL A 58 -13.39 4.49 7.38
CA VAL A 58 -12.32 3.77 6.71
C VAL A 58 -11.65 2.86 7.74
N LEU A 59 -11.96 1.56 7.71
CA LEU A 59 -11.21 0.57 8.47
C LEU A 59 -9.88 0.41 7.73
N ILE A 60 -9.00 1.38 7.93
CA ILE A 60 -7.59 1.25 7.57
C ILE A 60 -7.05 0.25 8.58
N LEU A 61 -7.17 -1.04 8.26
CA LEU A 61 -6.19 -1.97 8.77
C LEU A 61 -4.88 -1.51 8.15
N ASP A 62 -4.05 -0.83 8.95
CA ASP A 62 -2.66 -0.59 8.61
C ASP A 62 -2.00 -1.98 8.59
N VAL A 63 -2.13 -2.68 7.47
CA VAL A 63 -1.51 -3.98 7.29
C VAL A 63 -0.04 -3.70 6.99
N ASP A 64 0.84 -4.08 7.92
CA ASP A 64 2.27 -4.02 7.69
C ASP A 64 2.60 -4.69 6.36
N VAL A 65 3.52 -4.10 5.58
CA VAL A 65 3.92 -4.60 4.25
C VAL A 65 4.29 -6.09 4.29
N THR A 66 4.77 -6.58 5.44
CA THR A 66 5.05 -8.00 5.73
C THR A 66 3.80 -8.88 5.68
N ALA A 67 2.68 -8.46 6.26
CA ALA A 67 1.44 -9.24 6.25
C ALA A 67 0.79 -9.29 4.85
N VAL A 68 1.04 -8.30 3.99
CA VAL A 68 0.64 -8.35 2.57
C VAL A 68 1.41 -9.43 1.81
N VAL A 69 2.73 -9.56 2.01
CA VAL A 69 3.49 -10.66 1.39
C VAL A 69 3.09 -12.02 1.93
N ASP A 70 2.68 -12.12 3.20
CA ASP A 70 2.18 -13.37 3.77
C ASP A 70 0.82 -13.78 3.17
N LEU A 71 -0.11 -12.83 2.96
CA LEU A 71 -1.40 -13.12 2.31
C LEU A 71 -1.22 -13.52 0.84
N ALA A 72 -0.33 -12.85 0.10
CA ALA A 72 -0.02 -13.20 -1.29
C ALA A 72 0.69 -14.55 -1.42
N ALA A 73 1.46 -14.99 -0.41
CA ALA A 73 2.09 -16.31 -0.38
C ALA A 73 1.12 -17.45 -0.04
N GLN A 74 -0.08 -17.13 0.47
CA GLN A 74 -1.14 -18.09 0.80
C GLN A 74 -2.20 -18.23 -0.31
N MET A 75 -2.04 -17.53 -1.44
CA MET A 75 -2.86 -17.66 -2.64
C MET A 75 -2.19 -18.53 -3.71
#